data_AF-A0A6I0EPM5-F1
#
_entry.id   AF-A0A6I0EPM5-F1
#
_cell.length_a   1.000
_cell.length_b   1.000
_cell.length_c   1.000
_cell.angle_alpha   90.00
_cell.angle_beta   90.00
_cell.angle_gamma   90.00
#
_symmetry.space_group_name_H-M   'P 1'
#
loop_
_entity.id
_entity.type
_entity.pdbx_description
1 polymer ?
#
loop_
_entity_poly.entity_id
_entity_poly.type
_entity_poly.pdbx_seq_one_letter_code
_entity_poly.pdbx_strand_id
1 'polypeptide(L)'
;MQALNFGRIERLPVRAGEPVLDPLPTIVREVKFGGQNGVRDEWALGDFALKAPVVELFKELDRLRDGLIDVLTVKYGLPFNMHVNLEVGAR
;
A
#
# COMPACT_ATOMS: atom_id res chain seq x y z
N MET A 1 6.30 -3.47 -1.16
CA MET A 1 5.23 -3.45 -2.20
C MET A 1 5.65 -4.08 -3.51
N GLN A 2 6.88 -3.89 -3.98
CA GLN A 2 7.34 -4.45 -5.27
C GLN A 2 7.30 -5.98 -5.34
N ALA A 3 7.61 -6.68 -4.24
CA ALA A 3 7.48 -8.13 -4.15
C ALA A 3 6.03 -8.64 -4.29
N LEU A 4 5.03 -7.80 -3.95
CA LEU A 4 3.61 -8.16 -4.08
C LEU A 4 3.16 -8.15 -5.55
N ASN A 5 3.72 -7.24 -6.36
CA ASN A 5 3.36 -6.95 -7.75
C ASN A 5 1.89 -6.56 -7.94
N PHE A 6 0.97 -7.50 -7.75
CA PHE A 6 -0.47 -7.27 -7.70
C PHE A 6 -1.04 -7.83 -6.39
N GLY A 7 -1.82 -7.02 -5.71
CA GLY A 7 -2.48 -7.44 -4.49
C GLY A 7 -2.95 -6.26 -3.66
N ARG A 8 -3.22 -6.55 -2.39
CA ARG A 8 -3.62 -5.56 -1.41
C ARG A 8 -3.02 -5.86 -0.04
N ILE A 9 -2.79 -4.80 0.71
CA ILE A 9 -2.43 -4.84 2.12
C ILE A 9 -3.68 -4.42 2.89
N GLU A 10 -4.12 -5.26 3.82
CA GLU A 10 -5.37 -5.04 4.56
C GLU A 10 -5.09 -4.79 6.03
N ARG A 11 -5.96 -3.97 6.65
CA ARG A 11 -5.92 -3.62 8.07
C ARG A 11 -4.55 -3.12 8.51
N LEU A 12 -4.04 -2.08 7.84
CA LEU A 12 -2.79 -1.43 8.15
C LEU A 12 -3.05 -0.22 9.05
N PRO A 13 -2.77 -0.29 10.36
CA PRO A 13 -2.89 0.87 11.23
C PRO A 13 -1.84 1.90 10.87
N VAL A 14 -2.19 3.18 11.01
CA VAL A 14 -1.29 4.31 10.84
C VAL A 14 -1.27 5.09 12.15
N ARG A 15 -0.07 5.39 12.65
CA ARG A 15 0.15 6.15 13.88
C ARG A 15 1.19 7.23 13.65
N ALA A 16 0.87 8.47 14.00
CA ALA A 16 1.73 9.63 13.77
C ALA A 16 2.22 9.82 12.32
N GLY A 17 1.49 9.32 11.33
CA GLY A 17 1.86 9.34 9.91
C GLY A 17 2.64 8.10 9.46
N GLU A 18 2.93 7.18 10.36
CA GLU A 18 3.75 5.98 10.08
C GLU A 18 2.88 4.72 10.07
N PRO A 19 3.06 3.80 9.10
CA PRO A 19 2.42 2.49 9.11
C PRO A 19 2.93 1.64 10.29
N VAL A 20 2.01 1.06 11.06
CA VAL A 20 2.33 0.14 12.15
C VAL A 20 2.23 -1.29 11.65
N LEU A 21 3.32 -2.04 11.81
CA LEU A 21 3.44 -3.44 11.37
C LEU A 21 3.25 -4.45 12.50
N ASP A 22 2.82 -3.99 13.67
CA ASP A 22 2.48 -4.84 14.81
C ASP A 22 1.04 -4.57 15.28
N PRO A 23 0.10 -5.50 15.05
CA PRO A 23 0.29 -6.80 14.38
C PRO A 23 0.60 -6.65 12.88
N LEU A 24 1.26 -7.66 12.30
CA LEU A 24 1.58 -7.66 10.87
C LEU A 24 0.30 -7.51 10.04
N PRO A 25 0.28 -6.61 9.03
CA PRO A 25 -0.88 -6.44 8.19
C PRO A 25 -1.13 -7.68 7.35
N THR A 26 -2.39 -7.92 6.98
CA THR A 26 -2.73 -9.05 6.10
C THR A 26 -2.30 -8.69 4.68
N ILE A 27 -1.49 -9.54 4.05
CA ILE A 27 -1.08 -9.36 2.65
C ILE A 27 -1.85 -10.34 1.77
N VAL A 28 -2.63 -9.83 0.82
CA VAL A 28 -3.37 -10.64 -0.15
C VAL A 28 -2.78 -10.45 -1.54
N ARG A 29 -2.24 -11.52 -2.12
CA ARG A 29 -1.71 -11.52 -3.49
C ARG A 29 -2.83 -11.75 -4.49
N GLU A 30 -2.87 -10.92 -5.53
CA GLU A 30 -3.77 -11.12 -6.68
C GLU A 30 -3.05 -11.97 -7.75
N VAL A 31 -3.74 -13.02 -8.22
CA VAL A 31 -3.25 -13.90 -9.29
C VAL A 31 -4.21 -13.78 -10.47
N LYS A 32 -3.73 -13.26 -11.59
CA LYS A 32 -4.54 -13.04 -12.81
C LYS A 32 -4.45 -14.26 -13.72
N PHE A 33 -5.56 -14.98 -13.92
CA PHE A 33 -5.60 -16.06 -14.91
C PHE A 33 -5.55 -15.47 -16.34
N GLY A 34 -4.68 -16.00 -17.19
CA GLY A 34 -4.50 -15.52 -18.57
C GLY A 34 -3.81 -14.13 -18.71
N GLY A 35 -3.38 -13.52 -17.61
CA GLY A 35 -2.65 -12.25 -17.60
C GLY A 35 -1.18 -12.39 -17.21
N GLN A 36 -0.41 -11.30 -17.33
CA GLN A 36 0.97 -11.27 -16.84
C GLN A 36 1.00 -11.16 -15.31
N ASN A 37 1.41 -12.25 -14.65
CA ASN A 37 1.72 -12.29 -13.21
C ASN A 37 3.24 -12.21 -12.93
N GLY A 38 4.05 -12.11 -13.99
CA GLY A 38 5.50 -12.16 -13.91
C GLY A 38 6.07 -11.05 -13.04
N VAL A 39 7.15 -11.39 -12.34
CA VAL A 39 7.98 -10.43 -11.63
C VAL A 39 8.57 -9.48 -12.67
N ARG A 40 8.43 -8.16 -12.49
CA ARG A 40 9.00 -7.18 -13.41
C ARG A 40 10.53 -7.32 -13.37
N ASP A 41 11.19 -7.43 -14.53
CA ASP A 41 12.67 -7.54 -14.65
C ASP A 41 13.42 -6.35 -14.01
N GLU A 42 12.71 -5.26 -13.70
CA GLU A 42 13.19 -4.11 -12.92
C GLU A 42 13.62 -4.46 -11.48
N TRP A 43 13.47 -5.71 -11.01
CA TRP A 43 14.07 -6.21 -9.76
C TRP A 43 15.56 -5.89 -9.60
N ALA A 44 16.28 -5.68 -10.70
CA ALA A 44 17.73 -5.40 -10.73
C ALA A 44 18.10 -3.90 -10.68
N LEU A 45 17.14 -2.98 -10.79
CA LEU A 45 17.42 -1.54 -10.78
C LEU A 45 17.08 -0.98 -9.40
N GLY A 46 18.05 -1.05 -8.49
CA GLY A 46 17.98 -0.51 -7.13
C GLY A 46 17.82 1.01 -7.02
N ASP A 47 17.61 1.73 -8.14
CA ASP A 47 17.38 3.17 -8.21
C ASP A 47 15.91 3.46 -8.52
N PHE A 48 15.05 3.30 -7.52
CA PHE A 48 13.69 3.83 -7.59
C PHE A 48 13.71 5.28 -7.14
N ALA A 49 13.93 6.21 -8.07
CA ALA A 49 13.37 7.55 -7.90
C ALA A 49 11.89 7.37 -7.55
N LEU A 50 11.46 7.89 -6.39
CA LEU A 50 10.09 7.68 -5.89
C LEU A 50 9.08 8.04 -7.00
N LYS A 51 8.45 7.01 -7.57
CA LYS A 51 7.38 7.21 -8.57
C LYS A 51 6.26 8.02 -7.89
N ALA A 52 5.64 8.96 -8.62
CA ALA A 52 4.62 9.87 -8.08
C ALA A 52 3.57 9.23 -7.14
N PRO A 53 3.06 8.00 -7.40
CA PRO A 53 2.10 7.35 -6.50
C PRO A 53 2.65 7.01 -5.11
N VAL A 54 3.96 6.78 -4.97
CA VAL A 54 4.61 6.52 -3.67
C VAL A 54 4.71 7.82 -2.87
N VAL A 55 5.02 8.94 -3.53
CA VAL A 55 5.04 10.26 -2.90
C VAL A 55 3.63 10.66 -2.46
N GLU A 56 2.62 10.39 -3.28
CA GLU A 56 1.22 10.63 -2.94
C GLU A 56 0.77 9.80 -1.74
N LEU A 57 1.14 8.51 -1.67
CA LEU A 57 0.88 7.68 -0.50
C LEU A 57 1.45 8.30 0.77
N PHE A 58 2.73 8.70 0.78
CA PHE A 58 3.33 9.30 1.97
C PHE A 58 2.64 10.60 2.38
N LYS A 59 2.28 11.46 1.42
CA LYS A 59 1.50 12.67 1.69
C LYS A 59 0.14 12.38 2.31
N GLU A 60 -0.52 11.30 1.90
CA GLU A 60 -1.79 10.90 2.51
C GLU A 60 -1.62 10.31 3.91
N LEU A 61 -0.55 9.54 4.17
CA LEU A 61 -0.23 9.06 5.51
C LEU A 61 0.03 10.23 6.47
N ASP A 62 0.80 11.22 6.02
CA ASP A 62 1.06 12.45 6.77
C ASP A 62 -0.22 13.23 7.09
N ARG A 63 -1.19 13.25 6.16
CA ARG A 63 -2.51 13.85 6.36
C ARG A 63 -3.37 13.04 7.34
N LEU A 64 -3.36 11.72 7.22
CA LEU A 64 -4.16 10.82 8.05
C LEU A 64 -3.74 10.92 9.52
N ARG A 65 -2.43 11.05 9.79
CA ARG A 65 -1.79 11.04 11.12
C ARG A 65 -2.08 9.75 11.88
N ASP A 66 -3.31 9.55 12.34
CA ASP A 66 -3.75 8.39 13.08
C ASP A 66 -5.01 7.82 12.41
N GLY A 67 -5.02 6.53 12.09
CA GLY A 67 -6.17 5.90 11.45
C GLY A 67 -5.93 4.45 11.07
N LEU A 68 -6.89 3.88 10.34
CA LEU A 68 -6.79 2.53 9.79
C LEU A 68 -6.95 2.59 8.28
N ILE A 69 -5.94 2.12 7.55
CA ILE A 69 -6.10 1.79 6.14
C ILE A 69 -6.69 0.39 6.08
N ASP A 70 -7.97 0.30 5.71
CA ASP A 70 -8.66 -0.97 5.57
C ASP A 70 -8.06 -1.78 4.41
N VAL A 71 -7.80 -1.10 3.28
CA VAL A 71 -7.25 -1.71 2.07
C VAL A 71 -6.32 -0.73 1.37
N LEU A 72 -5.07 -1.11 1.15
CA LEU A 72 -4.13 -0.46 0.25
C LEU A 72 -3.90 -1.36 -0.97
N THR A 73 -4.39 -0.95 -2.15
CA THR A 73 -4.22 -1.73 -3.38
C THR A 73 -2.87 -1.42 -4.02
N VAL A 74 -2.17 -2.48 -4.41
CA VAL A 74 -0.89 -2.41 -5.12
C VAL A 74 -1.07 -3.00 -6.52
N LYS A 75 -0.66 -2.25 -7.55
CA LYS A 75 -0.63 -2.72 -8.94
C LYS A 75 0.75 -2.46 -9.52
N TYR A 76 1.30 -3.45 -10.23
CA TYR A 76 2.64 -3.39 -10.80
C TYR A 76 3.73 -2.95 -9.79
N GLY A 77 3.56 -3.35 -8.51
CA GLY A 77 4.47 -3.01 -7.41
C GLY A 77 4.33 -1.59 -6.84
N LEU A 78 3.34 -0.81 -7.30
CA LEU A 78 3.10 0.57 -6.87
C LEU A 78 1.75 0.72 -6.16
N PRO A 79 1.64 1.67 -5.20
CA PRO A 79 0.36 2.09 -4.66
C PRO A 79 -0.57 2.52 -5.80
N PHE A 80 -1.82 2.05 -5.76
CA PHE A 80 -2.84 2.40 -6.74
C PHE A 80 -3.96 3.23 -6.12
N ASN A 81 -4.49 2.77 -4.99
CA ASN A 81 -5.47 3.49 -4.17
C ASN A 81 -5.47 2.94 -2.74
N MET A 82 -6.13 3.65 -1.83
CA MET A 82 -6.38 3.16 -0.48
C MET A 82 -7.79 3.51 -0.02
N HIS A 83 -8.33 2.67 0.87
CA HIS A 83 -9.56 2.91 1.63
C HIS A 83 -9.18 3.12 3.08
N VAL A 84 -9.56 4.27 3.62
CA VAL A 84 -9.28 4.65 5.02
C VAL A 84 -10.57 4.67 5.80
N ASN A 85 -10.56 4.04 6.97
CA ASN A 85 -11.61 4.20 7.96
C ASN A 85 -11.30 5.45 8.77
N LEU A 86 -12.05 6.51 8.49
CA LEU A 86 -12.02 7.72 9.27
C LEU A 86 -13.06 7.53 10.37
N GLU A 87 -12.63 7.39 11.62
CA GLU A 87 -13.54 7.50 12.76
C GLU A 87 -14.07 8.94 12.78
N VAL A 88 -15.19 9.17 12.10
CA VAL A 88 -15.97 10.41 12.21
C VAL A 88 -16.58 10.37 13.60
N GLY A 89 -15.88 11.00 14.55
CA GLY A 89 -16.15 10.89 15.98
C GLY A 89 -17.65 10.92 16.30
N ALA A 90 -18.08 9.92 17.07
CA ALA A 90 -19.18 10.09 17.98
C ALA A 90 -18.87 11.32 18.85
N ARG A 91 -19.58 12.41 18.58
CA ARG A 91 -19.72 13.54 19.50
C ARG A 91 -20.87 13.26 20.43
#